data_AF-A0AA35VVX9-F1
#
_entry.id   AF-A0AA35VVX9-F1
#
_cell.length_a   1.000
_cell.length_b   1.000
_cell.length_c   1.000
_cell.angle_alpha   90.00
_cell.angle_beta   90.00
_cell.angle_gamma   90.00
#
_symmetry.space_group_name_H-M   'P 1'
#
loop_
_entity.id
_entity.type
_entity.pdbx_description
1 polymer ?
#
loop_
_entity_poly.entity_id
_entity_poly.type
_entity_poly.pdbx_seq_one_letter_code
_entity_poly.pdbx_strand_id
1 'polypeptide(L)'
;MCKTLCRTGSKALLSSLSGFQRRLQLEITTSVAHALTEIRPLNPNSWQHPKMPKSKRNRIYTLSQTRKKGREAKSGLLQEVRDCVDKYSHIFVYSVENMRNSKLKEVRTQWRSSRWFYGRNRVLATALGRSEAEEYREGLSSLAKLLRGNVGLFFTNQPRGDVISWFQSYSEQDHARAGFLATDDVVIQEGPLDKFPHSMEPHLRSLGLPTSLKKGVVYVTDEYTVCREGDTLTPEQARLLKLLDWKMAEFKISFQAVWSQDGTLQLLDGQPGDLRKELESS
;
A
#
# COMPACT_ATOMS: atom_id res chain seq x y z
N MET A 1 2.86 27.35 -64.57
CA MET A 1 2.95 27.84 -65.96
C MET A 1 1.64 27.60 -66.73
N CYS A 2 0.54 28.26 -66.35
CA CYS A 2 -0.71 28.20 -67.13
C CYS A 2 -1.64 29.38 -66.78
N LYS A 3 -1.11 30.62 -66.84
CA LYS A 3 -1.87 31.85 -66.51
C LYS A 3 -1.71 32.94 -67.59
N THR A 4 -1.52 32.56 -68.85
CA THR A 4 -1.14 33.51 -69.92
C THR A 4 -1.97 33.42 -71.21
N LEU A 5 -3.14 32.78 -71.22
CA LEU A 5 -4.03 32.80 -72.39
C LEU A 5 -5.49 32.87 -71.97
N CYS A 6 -6.00 34.07 -71.69
CA CYS A 6 -7.41 34.43 -71.93
C CYS A 6 -7.69 35.92 -71.62
N ARG A 7 -6.77 36.84 -71.98
CA ARG A 7 -6.94 38.28 -71.68
C ARG A 7 -7.24 39.18 -72.88
N THR A 8 -7.46 38.61 -74.07
CA THR A 8 -7.52 39.39 -75.32
C THR A 8 -8.79 39.19 -76.16
N GLY A 9 -9.85 38.56 -75.63
CA GLY A 9 -11.03 38.21 -76.43
C GLY A 9 -12.35 38.95 -76.16
N SER A 10 -12.48 39.73 -75.07
CA SER A 10 -13.82 40.12 -74.60
C SER A 10 -14.17 41.60 -74.75
N LYS A 11 -13.21 42.48 -75.07
CA LYS A 11 -13.45 43.94 -75.12
C LYS A 11 -14.03 44.47 -76.44
N ALA A 12 -14.16 43.64 -77.48
CA ALA A 12 -14.60 44.08 -78.80
C ALA A 12 -16.12 43.95 -79.10
N LEU A 13 -16.92 43.42 -78.17
CA LEU A 13 -18.34 43.10 -78.42
C LEU A 13 -19.37 43.89 -77.59
N LEU A 14 -18.94 44.91 -76.85
CA LEU A 14 -19.81 45.66 -75.93
C LEU A 14 -20.25 47.05 -76.42
N SER A 15 -19.85 47.47 -77.62
CA SER A 15 -20.18 48.79 -78.16
C SER A 15 -21.52 48.89 -78.90
N SER A 16 -22.25 47.79 -79.10
CA SER A 16 -23.53 47.78 -79.86
C SER A 16 -24.76 47.26 -79.09
N LEU A 17 -24.73 47.27 -77.76
CA LEU A 17 -25.84 46.77 -76.93
C LEU A 17 -26.49 47.87 -76.09
N SER A 18 -27.82 47.82 -76.06
CA SER A 18 -28.72 48.74 -75.35
C SER A 18 -28.44 48.80 -73.84
N GLY A 19 -28.80 49.93 -73.20
CA GLY A 19 -28.52 50.19 -71.77
C GLY A 19 -29.04 49.12 -70.79
N PHE A 20 -30.02 48.32 -71.21
CA PHE A 20 -30.56 47.21 -70.43
C PHE A 20 -29.66 45.95 -70.45
N GLN A 21 -29.04 45.64 -71.60
CA GLN A 21 -28.13 44.49 -71.73
C GLN A 21 -26.78 44.71 -71.04
N ARG A 22 -26.29 45.95 -70.93
CA ARG A 22 -25.07 46.26 -70.15
C ARG A 22 -25.27 46.07 -68.65
N ARG A 23 -26.49 46.31 -68.14
CA ARG A 23 -26.84 46.12 -66.72
C ARG A 23 -26.87 44.65 -66.32
N LEU A 24 -27.45 43.80 -67.18
CA LEU A 24 -27.49 42.35 -66.96
C LEU A 24 -26.09 41.70 -66.97
N GLN A 25 -25.19 42.15 -67.85
CA GLN A 25 -23.82 41.63 -67.91
C GLN A 25 -22.95 42.07 -66.73
N LEU A 26 -23.18 43.28 -66.19
CA LEU A 26 -22.54 43.71 -64.94
C LEU A 26 -23.06 42.91 -63.74
N GLU A 27 -24.37 42.70 -63.58
CA GLU A 27 -24.94 41.89 -62.47
C GLU A 27 -24.48 40.43 -62.48
N ILE A 28 -24.36 39.79 -63.65
CA ILE A 28 -23.85 38.41 -63.75
C ILE A 28 -22.37 38.34 -63.37
N THR A 29 -21.56 39.35 -63.74
CA THR A 29 -20.13 39.37 -63.39
C THR A 29 -19.87 39.69 -61.92
N THR A 30 -20.70 40.52 -61.26
CA THR A 30 -20.61 40.71 -59.80
C THR A 30 -21.09 39.49 -59.02
N SER A 31 -22.13 38.80 -59.50
CA SER A 31 -22.66 37.59 -58.83
C SER A 31 -21.66 36.43 -58.84
N VAL A 32 -20.97 36.20 -59.97
CA VAL A 32 -19.94 35.15 -60.05
C VAL A 32 -18.66 35.53 -59.29
N ALA A 33 -18.32 36.83 -59.21
CA ALA A 33 -17.18 37.30 -58.42
C ALA A 33 -17.43 37.16 -56.90
N HIS A 34 -18.65 37.40 -56.42
CA HIS A 34 -19.02 37.20 -55.01
C HIS A 34 -19.08 35.72 -54.63
N ALA A 35 -19.54 34.85 -55.54
CA ALA A 35 -19.67 33.41 -55.30
C ALA A 35 -18.32 32.67 -55.23
N LEU A 36 -17.23 33.24 -55.77
CA LEU A 36 -15.88 32.64 -55.72
C LEU A 36 -15.02 33.15 -54.55
N THR A 37 -15.49 34.15 -53.79
CA THR A 37 -14.81 34.66 -52.59
C THR A 37 -15.21 33.98 -51.27
N GLU A 38 -16.22 33.09 -51.29
CA GLU A 38 -16.71 32.41 -50.08
C GLU A 38 -16.28 30.94 -49.92
N ILE A 39 -15.29 30.47 -50.69
CA ILE A 39 -14.60 29.22 -50.33
C ILE A 39 -13.41 29.57 -49.46
N ARG A 40 -13.68 29.77 -48.15
CA ARG A 40 -12.60 29.74 -47.15
C ARG A 40 -11.90 28.38 -47.26
N PRO A 41 -10.58 28.31 -47.43
CA PRO A 41 -9.89 27.03 -47.35
C PRO A 41 -10.16 26.46 -45.95
N LEU A 42 -10.83 25.31 -45.87
CA LEU A 42 -10.94 24.55 -44.64
C LEU A 42 -9.52 24.32 -44.14
N ASN A 43 -9.21 24.88 -42.97
CA ASN A 43 -7.95 24.63 -42.29
C ASN A 43 -7.78 23.11 -42.15
N PRO A 44 -6.76 22.47 -42.74
CA PRO A 44 -6.63 21.01 -42.69
C PRO A 44 -6.46 20.48 -41.26
N ASN A 45 -6.13 21.36 -40.29
CA ASN A 45 -5.99 21.02 -38.88
C ASN A 45 -7.24 21.32 -38.02
N SER A 46 -8.41 21.61 -38.60
CA SER A 46 -9.64 21.80 -37.80
C SER A 46 -10.35 20.50 -37.40
N TRP A 47 -9.83 19.33 -37.78
CA TRP A 47 -10.30 18.06 -37.26
C TRP A 47 -9.70 17.82 -35.87
N GLN A 48 -10.37 18.32 -34.84
CA GLN A 48 -10.14 17.83 -33.48
C GLN A 48 -10.54 16.34 -33.48
N HIS A 49 -9.58 15.44 -33.68
CA HIS A 49 -9.82 14.01 -33.50
C HIS A 49 -10.41 13.82 -32.09
N PRO A 50 -11.61 13.22 -31.95
CA PRO A 50 -12.15 12.92 -30.63
C PRO A 50 -11.11 12.06 -29.93
N LYS A 51 -10.58 12.58 -28.82
CA LYS A 51 -9.52 11.94 -28.05
C LYS A 51 -10.02 10.55 -27.66
N MET A 52 -9.53 9.51 -28.35
CA MET A 52 -10.01 8.15 -28.11
C MET A 52 -9.89 7.83 -26.62
N PRO A 53 -10.91 7.21 -26.00
CA PRO A 53 -10.81 6.78 -24.61
C PRO A 53 -9.56 5.92 -24.47
N LYS A 54 -8.63 6.34 -23.59
CA LYS A 54 -7.42 5.55 -23.32
C LYS A 54 -7.85 4.12 -23.02
N SER A 55 -7.26 3.15 -23.73
CA SER A 55 -7.45 1.72 -23.43
C SER A 55 -7.20 1.51 -21.93
N LYS A 56 -8.28 1.25 -21.19
CA LYS A 56 -8.23 0.94 -19.77
C LYS A 56 -8.23 -0.57 -19.65
N ARG A 57 -7.24 -1.13 -18.96
CA ARG A 57 -7.22 -2.56 -18.61
C ARG A 57 -8.55 -2.91 -17.94
N ASN A 58 -9.17 -4.01 -18.36
CA ASN A 58 -10.41 -4.48 -17.74
C ASN A 58 -10.16 -4.66 -16.23
N ARG A 59 -10.97 -3.97 -15.43
CA ARG A 59 -10.87 -4.02 -13.97
C ARG A 59 -11.86 -5.05 -13.47
N ILE A 60 -11.35 -6.15 -12.95
CA ILE A 60 -12.18 -7.16 -12.29
C ILE A 60 -12.78 -6.51 -11.03
N TYR A 61 -14.11 -6.39 -10.99
CA TYR A 61 -14.83 -5.89 -9.83
C TYR A 61 -15.27 -7.07 -8.97
N THR A 62 -14.87 -7.08 -7.70
CA THR A 62 -15.31 -8.08 -6.73
C THR A 62 -16.63 -7.66 -6.11
N LEU A 63 -17.64 -8.54 -6.10
CA LEU A 63 -18.95 -8.32 -5.48
C LEU A 63 -18.93 -8.47 -3.94
N SER A 64 -17.79 -8.19 -3.30
CA SER A 64 -17.62 -8.32 -1.85
C SER A 64 -18.41 -7.23 -1.11
N GLN A 65 -19.07 -7.59 -0.01
CA GLN A 65 -19.83 -6.65 0.83
C GLN A 65 -18.94 -5.65 1.58
N THR A 66 -17.65 -5.93 1.72
CA THR A 66 -16.72 -5.08 2.48
C THR A 66 -16.42 -3.78 1.71
N ARG A 67 -16.98 -2.67 2.21
CA ARG A 67 -16.70 -1.32 1.70
C ARG A 67 -15.40 -0.77 2.28
N LYS A 68 -14.74 0.12 1.54
CA LYS A 68 -13.53 0.81 2.00
C LYS A 68 -13.88 1.75 3.14
N LYS A 69 -13.09 1.73 4.22
CA LYS A 69 -13.20 2.69 5.32
C LYS A 69 -12.80 4.09 4.82
N GLY A 70 -13.71 5.05 4.99
CA GLY A 70 -13.55 6.43 4.52
C GLY A 70 -12.78 7.34 5.48
N ARG A 71 -12.94 8.65 5.28
CA ARG A 71 -12.35 9.70 6.14
C ARG A 71 -12.95 9.67 7.56
N GLU A 72 -14.25 9.42 7.67
CA GLU A 72 -14.97 9.35 8.95
C GLU A 72 -14.35 8.34 9.92
N ALA A 73 -14.00 7.15 9.45
CA ALA A 73 -13.34 6.14 10.28
C ALA A 73 -11.97 6.58 10.81
N LYS A 74 -11.26 7.45 10.07
CA LYS A 74 -9.99 8.03 10.53
C LYS A 74 -10.22 9.12 11.57
N SER A 75 -11.25 9.94 11.39
CA SER A 75 -11.66 10.95 12.36
C SER A 75 -12.16 10.31 13.66
N GLY A 76 -12.94 9.23 13.57
CA GLY A 76 -13.37 8.46 14.73
C GLY A 76 -12.18 7.86 15.49
N LEU A 77 -11.21 7.29 14.78
CA LEU A 77 -9.97 6.79 15.40
C LEU A 77 -9.18 7.89 16.11
N LEU A 78 -9.11 9.09 15.53
CA LEU A 78 -8.45 10.24 16.15
C LEU A 78 -9.12 10.62 17.48
N GLN A 79 -10.45 10.67 17.49
CA GLN A 79 -11.22 10.98 18.69
C GLN A 79 -11.04 9.88 19.75
N GLU A 80 -11.17 8.60 19.36
CA GLU A 80 -10.96 7.46 20.27
C GLU A 80 -9.59 7.51 20.95
N VAL A 81 -8.54 7.91 20.23
CA VAL A 81 -7.19 8.02 20.81
C VAL A 81 -7.15 9.16 21.83
N ARG A 82 -7.72 10.33 21.54
CA ARG A 82 -7.77 11.46 22.48
C ARG A 82 -8.57 11.13 23.74
N ASP A 83 -9.73 10.48 23.57
CA ASP A 83 -10.54 10.02 24.70
C ASP A 83 -9.75 9.03 25.59
N CYS A 84 -8.89 8.20 24.99
CA CYS A 84 -8.02 7.29 25.75
C CYS A 84 -6.86 8.01 26.45
N VAL A 85 -6.33 9.09 25.87
CA VAL A 85 -5.32 9.93 26.55
C VAL A 85 -5.90 10.53 27.83
N ASP A 86 -7.18 10.88 27.84
CA ASP A 86 -7.83 11.43 29.03
C ASP A 86 -8.20 10.39 30.08
N LYS A 87 -8.53 9.17 29.63
CA LYS A 87 -8.99 8.07 30.50
C LYS A 87 -7.85 7.31 31.19
N TYR A 88 -6.69 7.19 30.55
CA TYR A 88 -5.62 6.31 31.01
C TYR A 88 -4.42 7.08 31.56
N SER A 89 -3.77 6.54 32.61
CA SER A 89 -2.64 7.19 33.29
C SER A 89 -1.31 7.00 32.55
N HIS A 90 -1.14 5.88 31.83
CA HIS A 90 0.09 5.55 31.12
C HIS A 90 -0.17 5.21 29.65
N ILE A 91 0.72 5.70 28.79
CA ILE A 91 0.73 5.41 27.35
C ILE A 91 2.09 4.81 27.01
N PHE A 92 2.08 3.59 26.51
CA PHE A 92 3.26 2.88 26.05
C PHE A 92 3.32 2.90 24.52
N VAL A 93 4.50 3.15 23.99
CA VAL A 93 4.84 2.89 22.60
C VAL A 93 5.46 1.51 22.52
N TYR A 94 4.80 0.60 21.80
CA TYR A 94 5.26 -0.78 21.67
C TYR A 94 5.62 -1.11 20.23
N SER A 95 6.70 -1.86 20.03
CA SER A 95 7.07 -2.50 18.77
C SER A 95 6.62 -3.95 18.80
N VAL A 96 6.30 -4.49 17.62
CA VAL A 96 5.97 -5.91 17.49
C VAL A 96 6.80 -6.54 16.39
N GLU A 97 7.52 -7.59 16.78
CA GLU A 97 8.29 -8.44 15.90
C GLU A 97 7.42 -9.60 15.42
N ASN A 98 7.55 -9.96 14.15
CA ASN A 98 6.81 -11.05 13.51
C ASN A 98 5.28 -11.01 13.72
N MET A 99 4.69 -9.80 13.65
CA MET A 99 3.27 -9.56 13.94
C MET A 99 2.28 -10.54 13.29
N ARG A 100 1.42 -11.15 14.11
CA ARG A 100 0.29 -11.98 13.70
C ARG A 100 -1.02 -11.54 14.38
N ASN A 101 -2.08 -11.41 13.58
CA ASN A 101 -3.37 -10.93 14.09
C ASN A 101 -4.03 -11.88 15.10
N SER A 102 -3.78 -13.20 15.00
CA SER A 102 -4.26 -14.18 16.00
C SER A 102 -3.62 -13.90 17.35
N LYS A 103 -2.29 -13.78 17.39
CA LYS A 103 -1.52 -13.59 18.62
C LYS A 103 -1.83 -12.26 19.29
N LEU A 104 -1.93 -11.18 18.52
CA LEU A 104 -2.34 -9.89 19.08
C LEU A 104 -3.79 -9.89 19.60
N LYS A 105 -4.69 -10.75 19.07
CA LYS A 105 -6.04 -10.89 19.64
C LYS A 105 -6.02 -11.62 20.98
N GLU A 106 -5.17 -12.63 21.13
CA GLU A 106 -4.99 -13.36 22.40
C GLU A 106 -4.48 -12.40 23.48
N VAL A 107 -3.43 -11.63 23.19
CA VAL A 107 -2.90 -10.59 24.10
C VAL A 107 -3.97 -9.55 24.45
N ARG A 108 -4.74 -9.06 23.48
CA ARG A 108 -5.86 -8.14 23.75
C ARG A 108 -6.95 -8.75 24.62
N THR A 109 -7.14 -10.07 24.55
CA THR A 109 -8.13 -10.78 25.35
C THR A 109 -7.68 -10.95 26.80
N GLN A 110 -6.37 -11.02 27.03
CA GLN A 110 -5.79 -11.02 28.38
C GLN A 110 -5.81 -9.61 28.98
N TRP A 111 -5.52 -8.57 28.18
CA TRP A 111 -5.47 -7.18 28.60
C TRP A 111 -6.74 -6.38 28.27
N ARG A 112 -7.92 -6.86 28.69
CA ARG A 112 -9.22 -6.22 28.36
C ARG A 112 -9.43 -4.85 28.99
N SER A 113 -8.82 -4.61 30.15
CA SER A 113 -8.89 -3.33 30.86
C SER A 113 -8.15 -2.20 30.12
N SER A 114 -7.20 -2.57 29.26
CA SER A 114 -6.29 -1.68 28.56
C SER A 114 -6.73 -1.51 27.11
N ARG A 115 -6.37 -0.37 26.49
CA ARG A 115 -6.74 -0.09 25.10
C ARG A 115 -5.52 -0.16 24.19
N TRP A 116 -5.69 -0.84 23.05
CA TRP A 116 -4.64 -1.08 22.08
C TRP A 116 -4.94 -0.39 20.76
N PHE A 117 -3.98 0.36 20.24
CA PHE A 117 -4.04 0.93 18.91
C PHE A 117 -2.87 0.43 18.07
N TYR A 118 -3.21 -0.31 17.01
CA TYR A 118 -2.28 -0.74 15.99
C TYR A 118 -2.86 -0.35 14.63
N GLY A 119 -2.12 0.42 13.84
CA GLY A 119 -2.66 0.95 12.60
C GLY A 119 -1.68 1.86 11.89
N ARG A 120 -2.21 2.86 11.17
CA ARG A 120 -1.37 3.78 10.41
C ARG A 120 -0.75 4.80 11.36
N ASN A 121 0.55 4.67 11.62
CA ASN A 121 1.30 5.50 12.57
C ASN A 121 1.07 7.00 12.36
N ARG A 122 1.02 7.46 11.10
CA ARG A 122 0.79 8.87 10.78
C ARG A 122 -0.54 9.44 11.32
N VAL A 123 -1.57 8.61 11.45
CA VAL A 123 -2.87 9.00 12.03
C VAL A 123 -2.76 9.08 13.55
N LEU A 124 -2.10 8.10 14.17
CA LEU A 124 -1.85 8.09 15.61
C LEU A 124 -0.97 9.28 16.03
N ALA A 125 0.09 9.57 15.28
CA ALA A 125 0.93 10.74 15.51
C ALA A 125 0.16 12.07 15.36
N THR A 126 -0.82 12.16 14.46
CA THR A 126 -1.71 13.33 14.38
C THR A 126 -2.67 13.41 15.57
N ALA A 127 -3.06 12.28 16.17
CA ALA A 127 -3.94 12.27 17.33
C ALA A 127 -3.27 12.90 18.55
N LEU A 128 -2.00 12.55 18.75
CA LEU A 128 -1.14 13.00 19.84
C LEU A 128 -0.66 14.45 19.65
N GLY A 129 -0.33 14.81 18.39
CA GLY A 129 0.28 16.09 18.01
C GLY A 129 1.67 15.86 17.43
N ARG A 130 1.99 16.51 16.30
CA ARG A 130 3.30 16.32 15.62
C ARG A 130 4.35 17.33 16.07
N SER A 131 3.91 18.49 16.50
CA SER A 131 4.71 19.59 17.03
C SER A 131 4.20 19.93 18.42
N GLU A 132 5.03 20.58 19.22
CA GLU A 132 4.67 21.09 20.55
C GLU A 132 3.48 22.06 20.49
N ALA A 133 3.33 22.82 19.40
CA ALA A 133 2.19 23.71 19.20
C ALA A 133 0.84 22.99 18.94
N GLU A 134 0.87 21.75 18.47
CA GLU A 134 -0.32 20.95 18.14
C GLU A 134 -0.55 19.80 19.13
N GLU A 135 0.23 19.73 20.21
CA GLU A 135 0.15 18.63 21.15
C GLU A 135 -1.10 18.73 22.02
N TYR A 136 -1.77 17.58 22.21
CA TYR A 136 -2.98 17.54 23.02
C TYR A 136 -2.67 17.69 24.51
N ARG A 137 -1.53 17.15 24.94
CA ARG A 137 -0.95 17.27 26.28
C ARG A 137 0.57 17.35 26.16
N GLU A 138 1.18 17.92 27.19
CA GLU A 138 2.62 18.11 27.28
C GLU A 138 3.40 16.79 27.10
N GLY A 139 4.43 16.82 26.25
CA GLY A 139 5.32 15.68 26.01
C GLY A 139 4.81 14.62 25.03
N LEU A 140 3.59 14.78 24.50
CA LEU A 140 3.03 13.85 23.49
C LEU A 140 3.68 14.00 22.11
N SER A 141 4.16 15.19 21.78
CA SER A 141 4.88 15.46 20.53
C SER A 141 6.14 14.60 20.38
N SER A 142 6.89 14.43 21.47
CA SER A 142 8.05 13.53 21.54
C SER A 142 7.65 12.05 21.40
N LEU A 143 6.54 11.64 22.01
CA LEU A 143 5.98 10.28 21.85
C LEU A 143 5.59 10.00 20.38
N ALA A 144 5.03 10.99 19.69
CA ALA A 144 4.63 10.87 18.29
C ALA A 144 5.82 10.65 17.33
N LYS A 145 7.01 11.20 17.66
CA LYS A 145 8.24 11.00 16.86
C LYS A 145 8.70 9.54 16.84
N LEU A 146 8.42 8.78 17.90
CA LEU A 146 8.77 7.37 18.07
C LEU A 146 7.86 6.41 17.26
N LEU A 147 6.73 6.89 16.73
CA LEU A 147 5.79 6.05 15.98
C LEU A 147 6.29 5.75 14.54
N ARG A 148 7.39 5.00 14.41
CA ARG A 148 7.98 4.59 13.13
C ARG A 148 8.07 3.06 13.04
N GLY A 149 7.74 2.50 11.87
CA GLY A 149 7.77 1.05 11.66
C GLY A 149 6.56 0.30 12.24
N ASN A 150 6.78 -0.93 12.73
CA ASN A 150 5.74 -1.83 13.25
C ASN A 150 5.40 -1.51 14.72
N VAL A 151 4.98 -0.28 14.95
CA VAL A 151 4.77 0.28 16.29
C VAL A 151 3.29 0.60 16.52
N GLY A 152 2.85 0.48 17.77
CA GLY A 152 1.51 0.85 18.21
C GLY A 152 1.50 1.58 19.56
N LEU A 153 0.31 1.98 19.98
CA LEU A 153 0.07 2.61 21.28
C LEU A 153 -0.73 1.67 22.19
N PHE A 154 -0.27 1.56 23.42
CA PHE A 154 -0.91 0.76 24.47
C PHE A 154 -1.23 1.65 25.67
N PHE A 155 -2.51 1.77 25.99
CA PHE A 155 -3.04 2.63 27.05
C PHE A 155 -3.46 1.76 28.23
N THR A 156 -2.96 2.07 29.42
CA THR A 156 -3.26 1.29 30.62
C THR A 156 -3.21 2.12 31.90
N ASN A 157 -3.91 1.64 32.92
CA ASN A 157 -3.86 2.16 34.29
C ASN A 157 -3.05 1.27 35.23
N GLN A 158 -2.47 0.19 34.70
CA GLN A 158 -1.63 -0.72 35.47
C GLN A 158 -0.24 -0.13 35.69
N PRO A 159 0.43 -0.45 36.81
CA PRO A 159 1.75 0.07 37.10
C PRO A 159 2.76 -0.41 36.06
N ARG A 160 3.68 0.47 35.69
CA ARG A 160 4.68 0.23 34.63
C ARG A 160 5.49 -1.05 34.81
N GLY A 161 5.85 -1.40 36.05
CA GLY A 161 6.69 -2.56 36.35
C GLY A 161 6.01 -3.87 35.98
N ASP A 162 4.73 -4.01 36.35
CA ASP A 162 3.94 -5.22 36.10
C ASP A 162 3.66 -5.41 34.61
N VAL A 163 3.42 -4.30 33.91
CA VAL A 163 3.25 -4.33 32.45
C VAL A 163 4.54 -4.82 31.79
N ILE A 164 5.68 -4.19 32.08
CA ILE A 164 6.94 -4.55 31.42
C ILE A 164 7.33 -6.00 31.74
N SER A 165 7.24 -6.43 32.99
CA SER A 165 7.61 -7.79 33.40
C SER A 165 6.76 -8.85 32.71
N TRP A 166 5.45 -8.61 32.60
CA TRP A 166 4.54 -9.52 31.91
C TRP A 166 4.89 -9.65 30.42
N PHE A 167 5.12 -8.53 29.72
CA PHE A 167 5.46 -8.56 28.29
C PHE A 167 6.86 -9.10 27.99
N GLN A 168 7.80 -8.97 28.93
CA GLN A 168 9.12 -9.62 28.82
C GLN A 168 9.01 -11.14 28.94
N SER A 169 8.09 -11.64 29.76
CA SER A 169 7.86 -13.09 29.93
C SER A 169 7.04 -13.72 28.79
N TYR A 170 6.26 -12.92 28.07
CA TYR A 170 5.38 -13.40 27.02
C TYR A 170 6.11 -13.41 25.66
N SER A 171 6.40 -14.61 25.18
CA SER A 171 6.77 -14.83 23.78
C SER A 171 6.11 -16.09 23.24
N GLU A 172 5.93 -16.13 21.93
CA GLU A 172 5.32 -17.29 21.28
C GLU A 172 5.96 -17.58 19.92
N GLN A 173 6.22 -18.85 19.64
CA GLN A 173 6.76 -19.28 18.35
C GLN A 173 5.69 -19.31 17.25
N ASP A 174 6.05 -18.81 16.07
CA ASP A 174 5.26 -18.79 14.84
C ASP A 174 6.11 -19.23 13.64
N HIS A 175 5.46 -19.45 12.51
CA HIS A 175 6.12 -19.82 11.27
C HIS A 175 6.80 -18.62 10.62
N ALA A 176 8.01 -18.87 10.11
CA ALA A 176 8.72 -17.88 9.33
C ALA A 176 7.98 -17.53 8.02
N ARG A 177 8.26 -16.32 7.51
CA ARG A 177 7.72 -15.83 6.24
C ARG A 177 8.84 -15.65 5.23
N ALA A 178 8.47 -15.52 3.96
CA ALA A 178 9.42 -15.14 2.92
C ALA A 178 10.17 -13.85 3.33
N GLY A 179 11.48 -13.84 3.14
CA GLY A 179 12.37 -12.75 3.54
C GLY A 179 12.84 -12.78 4.99
N PHE A 180 12.39 -13.74 5.81
CA PHE A 180 12.92 -13.95 7.16
C PHE A 180 14.29 -14.65 7.09
N LEU A 181 15.20 -14.31 8.01
CA LEU A 181 16.49 -14.97 8.14
C LEU A 181 16.30 -16.25 8.96
N ALA A 182 16.68 -17.40 8.40
CA ALA A 182 16.59 -18.67 9.10
C ALA A 182 17.45 -18.67 10.37
N THR A 183 16.87 -19.13 11.48
CA THR A 183 17.53 -19.27 12.78
C THR A 183 18.25 -20.60 12.95
N ASP A 184 17.88 -21.61 12.16
CA ASP A 184 18.35 -22.98 12.31
C ASP A 184 18.49 -23.64 10.94
N ASP A 185 19.35 -24.66 10.86
CA ASP A 185 19.49 -25.53 9.68
C ASP A 185 18.33 -26.52 9.60
N VAL A 186 17.69 -26.62 8.44
CA VAL A 186 16.53 -27.49 8.23
C VAL A 186 16.79 -28.46 7.10
N VAL A 187 16.94 -29.73 7.45
CA VAL A 187 17.17 -30.81 6.50
C VAL A 187 16.08 -31.86 6.65
N ILE A 188 15.44 -32.21 5.53
CA ILE A 188 14.43 -33.25 5.45
C ILE A 188 15.12 -34.52 4.96
N GLN A 189 15.07 -35.56 5.80
CA GLN A 189 15.64 -36.86 5.52
C GLN A 189 14.77 -37.65 4.51
N GLU A 190 15.39 -38.60 3.80
CA GLU A 190 14.67 -39.55 2.97
C GLU A 190 13.69 -40.37 3.82
N GLY A 191 12.45 -40.55 3.34
CA GLY A 191 11.46 -41.33 4.08
C GLY A 191 10.00 -41.04 3.75
N PRO A 192 9.07 -41.79 4.35
CA PRO A 192 7.65 -41.55 4.21
C PRO A 192 7.21 -40.31 5.00
N LEU A 193 6.35 -39.49 4.40
CA LEU A 193 5.71 -38.34 5.03
C LEU A 193 4.23 -38.63 5.30
N ASP A 194 3.97 -39.44 6.33
CA ASP A 194 2.62 -39.92 6.68
C ASP A 194 1.66 -38.80 7.11
N LYS A 195 2.19 -37.62 7.48
CA LYS A 195 1.39 -36.46 7.88
C LYS A 195 0.62 -35.83 6.71
N PHE A 196 1.02 -36.09 5.46
CA PHE A 196 0.41 -35.46 4.30
C PHE A 196 -0.48 -36.44 3.51
N PRO A 197 -1.68 -36.00 3.07
CA PRO A 197 -2.51 -36.80 2.18
C PRO A 197 -1.87 -36.91 0.79
N HIS A 198 -2.17 -37.99 0.06
CA HIS A 198 -1.66 -38.22 -1.30
C HIS A 198 -1.95 -37.08 -2.29
N SER A 199 -3.04 -36.33 -2.09
CA SER A 199 -3.41 -35.19 -2.93
C SER A 199 -2.47 -33.98 -2.80
N MET A 200 -1.71 -33.90 -1.71
CA MET A 200 -0.74 -32.82 -1.46
C MET A 200 0.62 -33.08 -2.11
N GLU A 201 0.87 -34.29 -2.60
CA GLU A 201 2.15 -34.66 -3.23
C GLU A 201 2.54 -33.72 -4.39
N PRO A 202 1.67 -33.38 -5.35
CA PRO A 202 2.03 -32.47 -6.43
C PRO A 202 2.32 -31.05 -5.92
N HIS A 203 1.71 -30.64 -4.81
CA HIS A 203 1.98 -29.35 -4.20
C HIS A 203 3.35 -29.31 -3.50
N LEU A 204 3.73 -30.38 -2.80
CA LEU A 204 5.06 -30.49 -2.20
C LEU A 204 6.15 -30.50 -3.27
N ARG A 205 5.93 -31.23 -4.37
CA ARG A 205 6.83 -31.24 -5.53
C ARG A 205 6.98 -29.86 -6.17
N SER A 206 5.89 -29.09 -6.26
CA SER A 206 5.96 -27.72 -6.82
C SER A 206 6.63 -26.71 -5.91
N LEU A 207 6.78 -27.01 -4.62
CA LEU A 207 7.59 -26.23 -3.66
C LEU A 207 9.07 -26.63 -3.68
N GLY A 208 9.48 -27.55 -4.56
CA GLY A 208 10.87 -27.98 -4.72
C GLY A 208 11.28 -29.20 -3.90
N LEU A 209 10.37 -29.81 -3.12
CA LEU A 209 10.67 -31.03 -2.37
C LEU A 209 10.68 -32.25 -3.31
N PRO A 210 11.76 -33.06 -3.35
CA PRO A 210 11.81 -34.26 -4.19
C PRO A 210 10.92 -35.37 -3.62
N THR A 211 9.64 -35.39 -4.00
CA THR A 211 8.65 -36.38 -3.54
C THR A 211 8.15 -37.30 -4.65
N SER A 212 7.80 -38.52 -4.26
CA SER A 212 7.15 -39.53 -5.08
C SER A 212 6.07 -40.26 -4.28
N LEU A 213 5.05 -40.78 -4.96
CA LEU A 213 3.97 -41.53 -4.31
C LEU A 213 4.29 -43.03 -4.34
N LYS A 214 4.57 -43.62 -3.16
CA LYS A 214 4.81 -45.07 -3.02
C LYS A 214 3.62 -45.69 -2.28
N LYS A 215 2.85 -46.55 -2.97
CA LYS A 215 1.66 -47.24 -2.41
C LYS A 215 0.64 -46.30 -1.74
N GLY A 216 0.44 -45.12 -2.32
CA GLY A 216 -0.52 -44.11 -1.80
C GLY A 216 0.01 -43.23 -0.67
N VAL A 217 1.26 -43.43 -0.23
CA VAL A 217 1.94 -42.58 0.77
C VAL A 217 2.96 -41.68 0.07
N VAL A 218 3.04 -40.42 0.51
CA VAL A 218 4.04 -39.46 0.01
C VAL A 218 5.40 -39.84 0.57
N TYR A 219 6.39 -40.01 -0.29
CA TYR A 219 7.75 -40.42 0.07
C TYR A 219 8.75 -39.39 -0.45
N VAL A 220 9.66 -38.93 0.40
CA VAL A 220 10.80 -38.09 0.00
C VAL A 220 11.86 -38.99 -0.62
N THR A 221 12.30 -38.68 -1.84
CA THR A 221 13.18 -39.54 -2.64
C THR A 221 14.65 -39.36 -2.28
N ASP A 222 15.06 -38.12 -2.01
CA ASP A 222 16.43 -37.75 -1.66
C ASP A 222 16.41 -36.78 -0.48
N GLU A 223 17.49 -36.76 0.31
CA GLU A 223 17.67 -35.76 1.35
C GLU A 223 17.59 -34.33 0.76
N TYR A 224 16.81 -33.46 1.39
CA TYR A 224 16.60 -32.09 0.92
C TYR A 224 16.85 -31.08 2.03
N THR A 225 17.84 -30.21 1.83
CA THR A 225 18.09 -29.06 2.70
C THR A 225 17.13 -27.92 2.33
N VAL A 226 16.24 -27.56 3.24
CA VAL A 226 15.28 -26.46 3.01
C VAL A 226 15.97 -25.12 3.16
N CYS A 227 16.71 -24.89 4.24
CA CYS A 227 17.51 -23.68 4.45
C CYS A 227 18.60 -23.92 5.49
N ARG A 228 19.61 -23.04 5.49
CA ARG A 228 20.64 -22.99 6.54
C ARG A 228 20.45 -21.75 7.41
N GLU A 229 21.00 -21.77 8.61
CA GLU A 229 21.05 -20.63 9.52
C GLU A 229 21.67 -19.41 8.81
N GLY A 230 21.01 -18.27 8.92
CA GLY A 230 21.38 -17.02 8.26
C GLY A 230 20.85 -16.85 6.83
N ASP A 231 20.30 -17.88 6.20
CA ASP A 231 19.75 -17.75 4.85
C ASP A 231 18.43 -16.96 4.84
N THR A 232 18.24 -16.14 3.81
CA THR A 232 16.95 -15.47 3.59
C THR A 232 15.95 -16.42 2.93
N LEU A 233 14.86 -16.72 3.63
CA LEU A 233 13.86 -17.68 3.17
C LEU A 233 13.13 -17.21 1.90
N THR A 234 13.09 -18.08 0.90
CA THR A 234 12.24 -17.91 -0.28
C THR A 234 10.76 -18.18 0.06
N PRO A 235 9.80 -17.70 -0.77
CA PRO A 235 8.39 -17.99 -0.57
C PRO A 235 8.02 -19.47 -0.58
N GLU A 236 8.78 -20.30 -1.30
CA GLU A 236 8.57 -21.75 -1.39
C GLU A 236 9.07 -22.45 -0.13
N GLN A 237 10.29 -22.14 0.32
CA GLN A 237 10.85 -22.63 1.58
C GLN A 237 9.98 -22.26 2.78
N ALA A 238 9.53 -21.00 2.90
CA ALA A 238 8.67 -20.59 4.00
C ALA A 238 7.30 -21.31 4.01
N ARG A 239 6.74 -21.64 2.84
CA ARG A 239 5.52 -22.45 2.74
C ARG A 239 5.78 -23.89 3.15
N LEU A 240 6.91 -24.46 2.72
CA LEU A 240 7.30 -25.82 3.06
C LEU A 240 7.51 -25.96 4.58
N LEU A 241 8.24 -25.05 5.22
CA LEU A 241 8.43 -25.00 6.68
C LEU A 241 7.09 -24.92 7.42
N LYS A 242 6.17 -24.10 6.92
CA LYS A 242 4.82 -24.00 7.49
C LYS A 242 4.02 -25.30 7.37
N LEU A 243 4.12 -26.00 6.24
CA LEU A 243 3.46 -27.30 6.05
C LEU A 243 4.03 -28.37 6.98
N LEU A 244 5.34 -28.32 7.24
CA LEU A 244 6.06 -29.22 8.15
C LEU A 244 5.88 -28.85 9.63
N ASP A 245 5.12 -27.79 9.92
CA ASP A 245 4.92 -27.22 11.26
C ASP A 245 6.22 -26.82 11.97
N TRP A 246 7.24 -26.41 11.20
CA TRP A 246 8.48 -25.86 11.73
C TRP A 246 8.32 -24.37 12.02
N LYS A 247 8.61 -23.98 13.26
CA LYS A 247 8.45 -22.61 13.76
C LYS A 247 9.82 -22.03 14.08
N MET A 248 10.16 -20.95 13.39
CA MET A 248 11.47 -20.29 13.49
C MET A 248 11.33 -18.79 13.81
N ALA A 249 10.12 -18.23 13.71
CA ALA A 249 9.88 -16.83 14.01
C ALA A 249 9.33 -16.69 15.43
N GLU A 250 9.90 -15.80 16.23
CA GLU A 250 9.35 -15.48 17.55
C GLU A 250 8.44 -14.25 17.45
N PHE A 251 7.21 -14.37 17.95
CA PHE A 251 6.33 -13.24 18.20
C PHE A 251 6.67 -12.64 19.56
N LYS A 252 7.13 -11.39 19.54
CA LYS A 252 7.50 -10.64 20.74
C LYS A 252 7.02 -9.20 20.66
N ILE A 253 6.57 -8.68 21.79
CA ILE A 253 6.17 -7.28 21.95
C ILE A 253 7.20 -6.61 22.86
N SER A 254 7.84 -5.55 22.36
CA SER A 254 8.82 -4.78 23.13
C SER A 254 8.32 -3.35 23.33
N PHE A 255 8.59 -2.76 24.50
CA PHE A 255 8.25 -1.36 24.76
C PHE A 255 9.44 -0.45 24.50
N GLN A 256 9.16 0.63 23.80
CA GLN A 256 10.15 1.63 23.40
C GLN A 256 10.17 2.84 24.32
N ALA A 257 8.99 3.28 24.77
CA ALA A 257 8.84 4.42 25.65
C ALA A 257 7.53 4.33 26.43
N VAL A 258 7.49 5.03 27.56
CA VAL A 258 6.31 5.24 28.38
C VAL A 258 6.13 6.73 28.62
N TRP A 259 4.92 7.22 28.38
CA TRP A 259 4.48 8.55 28.77
C TRP A 259 3.50 8.40 29.93
N SER A 260 3.67 9.24 30.95
CA SER A 260 2.75 9.30 32.09
C SER A 260 1.91 10.57 32.03
N GLN A 261 0.75 10.54 32.68
CA GLN A 261 -0.20 11.64 32.71
C GLN A 261 0.41 12.99 33.15
N ASP A 262 1.49 12.96 33.92
CA ASP A 262 2.26 14.12 34.38
C ASP A 262 3.13 14.78 33.28
N GLY A 263 2.97 14.38 32.01
CA GLY A 263 3.75 14.90 30.88
C GLY A 263 5.16 14.31 30.75
N THR A 264 5.58 13.46 31.70
CA THR A 264 6.92 12.87 31.71
C THR A 264 7.02 11.72 30.71
N LEU A 265 7.98 11.82 29.78
CA LEU A 265 8.37 10.74 28.86
C LEU A 265 9.62 10.02 29.38
N GLN A 266 9.56 8.69 29.44
CA GLN A 266 10.70 7.84 29.75
C GLN A 266 10.94 6.86 28.61
N LEU A 267 12.19 6.82 28.13
CA LEU A 267 12.61 5.84 27.12
C LEU A 267 12.95 4.51 27.79
N LEU A 268 12.56 3.41 27.15
CA LEU A 268 12.85 2.04 27.61
C LEU A 268 13.91 1.41 26.70
N ASP A 269 14.68 0.44 27.21
CA ASP A 269 15.83 -0.21 26.54
C ASP A 269 15.48 -1.08 25.31
N GLY A 270 14.27 -0.96 24.74
CA GLY A 270 13.86 -1.68 23.53
C GLY A 270 14.23 -1.01 22.20
N GLN A 271 15.18 -0.07 22.18
CA GLN A 271 15.57 0.64 20.95
C GLN A 271 16.78 -0.03 20.27
N PRO A 272 16.77 -0.26 18.94
CA PRO A 272 18.02 -0.28 18.19
C PRO A 272 18.68 1.10 18.34
N GLY A 273 19.98 1.14 18.64
CA GLY A 273 20.71 2.30 19.19
C GLY A 273 20.71 3.61 18.38
N ASP A 274 20.09 3.66 17.20
CA ASP A 274 20.09 4.83 16.31
C ASP A 274 19.12 5.94 16.74
N LEU A 275 17.98 5.62 17.36
CA LEU A 275 16.97 6.63 17.74
C LEU A 275 17.23 7.31 19.09
N ARG A 276 18.05 6.71 19.96
CA ARG A 276 18.45 7.32 21.24
C ARG A 276 19.22 8.63 21.04
N LYS A 277 20.13 8.64 20.06
CA LYS A 277 20.99 9.80 19.78
C LYS A 277 20.22 11.02 19.25
N GLU A 278 19.10 10.80 18.56
CA GLU A 278 18.31 11.88 17.95
C GLU A 278 17.41 12.61 18.98
N LEU A 279 17.00 11.92 20.06
CA LEU A 279 16.19 12.50 21.13
C LEU A 279 17.01 13.10 22.27
N GLU A 280 18.25 12.64 22.49
CA GLU A 280 19.17 13.22 23.48
C GLU A 280 19.90 14.47 22.96
N SER A 281 19.83 14.75 21.65
CA SER A 281 20.46 15.91 21.01
C SER A 281 19.50 17.06 20.68
N SER A 282 18.21 16.91 20.97
CA SER A 282 17.17 17.94 20.86
C SER A 282 16.74 18.41 22.24
#